data_AF-A0A7K2Y758-F1
#
_entry.id   AF-A0A7K2Y758-F1
#
_cell.length_a   1.000
_cell.length_b   1.000
_cell.length_c   1.000
_cell.angle_alpha   90.00
_cell.angle_beta   90.00
_cell.angle_gamma   90.00
#
_symmetry.space_group_name_H-M   'P 1'
#
loop_
_entity.id
_entity.type
_entity.pdbx_description
1 polymer ?
#
loop_
_entity_poly.entity_id
_entity_poly.type
_entity_poly.pdbx_seq_one_letter_code
_entity_poly.pdbx_strand_id
1 'polypeptide(L)'
;MPDADEHDVTIRSNDVAVIGMCGRFPGAPDVDTLWSRLRAGHELLTTYTDDELRAAGVPEPVLRDPRYVRRAAVLPDAFDFDPEFFGYTRREAKLIDPQQRITLEVASELLDSIGYSGGAGDQAVGVFAGAAMNTYLTNVVARSCDLLTYDGIELMVANDKDYLTTRISYKLGLKGPSVAVQTACSTSLVAVHVAAQSLIAGECDIALAGGVSVMANAYPGYVYREGMMFSPDGRCRPFDADADGTTFGDGVGLVALKRLAEAIEDGDRILAVVKGSAVNNDGSDKIGYTAPSVEGQRAVISEAHAVAGVDSDTITYVEAHGTATALGDPIEFTALSEAFADGGARPGQCALGSAKANVGHLAAAAGITGFIKTVLALQHREIPGHPTFTRPNPEIELAGSPFHINTLPMAWEPGPTPRRAAVSSFAIGGTNAHVVLEEAPPLPARPTPDAGPRLLAVSAKSDRALRDLAGRLADALARPDAPDLADADHTL
;
A
#
# COMPACT_ATOMS: atom_id res chain seq x y z
N MET A 1 17.56 -7.83 40.16
CA MET A 1 17.16 -7.67 38.75
C MET A 1 16.75 -6.22 38.63
N PRO A 2 17.39 -5.40 37.78
CA PRO A 2 16.90 -4.06 37.58
C PRO A 2 15.56 -4.15 36.84
N ASP A 3 14.57 -3.42 37.33
CA ASP A 3 13.28 -3.24 36.67
C ASP A 3 13.50 -2.87 35.20
N ALA A 4 12.83 -3.56 34.30
CA ALA A 4 12.71 -3.10 32.93
C ALA A 4 11.92 -1.80 33.01
N ASP A 5 12.58 -0.68 32.73
CA ASP A 5 11.94 0.63 32.62
C ASP A 5 10.69 0.48 31.71
N GLU A 6 9.51 0.59 32.31
CA GLU A 6 8.28 0.87 31.59
C GLU A 6 8.50 2.21 30.89
N HIS A 7 8.93 2.16 29.63
CA HIS A 7 8.94 3.33 28.77
C HIS A 7 7.50 3.83 28.67
N ASP A 8 7.20 4.88 29.41
CA ASP A 8 5.89 5.55 29.42
C ASP A 8 5.63 6.11 28.01
N VAL A 9 4.90 5.34 27.19
CA VAL A 9 4.56 5.73 25.82
C VAL A 9 3.55 6.88 25.92
N THR A 10 4.04 8.10 25.72
CA THR A 10 3.17 9.28 25.68
C THR A 10 2.31 9.23 24.41
N ILE A 11 1.04 8.85 24.58
CA ILE A 11 0.03 8.89 23.53
C ILE A 11 -0.29 10.36 23.24
N ARG A 12 -0.10 10.79 21.98
CA ARG A 12 -0.44 12.14 21.54
C ARG A 12 -1.84 12.14 20.94
N SER A 13 -2.52 13.29 20.98
CA SER A 13 -3.87 13.44 20.41
C SER A 13 -3.92 13.27 18.89
N ASN A 14 -2.78 13.37 18.19
CA ASN A 14 -2.64 13.16 16.76
C ASN A 14 -2.20 11.74 16.38
N ASP A 15 -2.00 10.84 17.35
CA ASP A 15 -1.61 9.45 17.07
C ASP A 15 -2.80 8.66 16.50
N VAL A 16 -2.55 8.00 15.37
CA VAL A 16 -3.56 7.18 14.67
C VAL A 16 -3.05 5.75 14.58
N ALA A 17 -3.80 4.81 15.14
CA ALA A 17 -3.53 3.38 15.06
C ALA A 17 -3.87 2.83 13.67
N VAL A 18 -3.01 1.95 13.17
CA VAL A 18 -3.33 1.05 12.06
C VAL A 18 -3.92 -0.21 12.67
N ILE A 19 -5.23 -0.44 12.48
CA ILE A 19 -5.96 -1.55 13.12
C ILE A 19 -6.20 -2.74 12.17
N GLY A 20 -6.02 -2.55 10.87
CA GLY A 20 -6.18 -3.59 9.86
C GLY A 20 -5.49 -3.23 8.54
N MET A 21 -5.13 -4.24 7.75
CA MET A 21 -4.59 -4.08 6.41
C MET A 21 -5.08 -5.20 5.50
N CYS A 22 -5.45 -4.87 4.27
CA CYS A 22 -5.79 -5.86 3.24
C CYS A 22 -5.28 -5.40 1.88
N GLY A 23 -4.90 -6.33 1.02
CA GLY A 23 -4.42 -6.01 -0.32
C GLY A 23 -4.10 -7.23 -1.17
N ARG A 24 -3.90 -6.96 -2.46
CA ARG A 24 -3.47 -7.90 -3.49
C ARG A 24 -2.33 -7.26 -4.27
N PHE A 25 -1.24 -8.00 -4.47
CA PHE A 25 -0.03 -7.53 -5.12
C PHE A 25 0.47 -8.57 -6.13
N PRO A 26 1.33 -8.18 -7.09
CA PRO A 26 1.93 -9.14 -8.02
C PRO A 26 2.57 -10.30 -7.25
N GLY A 27 2.20 -11.54 -7.61
CA GLY A 27 2.71 -12.75 -6.96
C GLY A 27 2.35 -12.94 -5.47
N ALA A 28 1.46 -12.11 -4.91
CA ALA A 28 1.05 -12.15 -3.52
C ALA A 28 -0.45 -11.83 -3.36
N PRO A 29 -1.31 -12.85 -3.15
CA PRO A 29 -2.75 -12.68 -3.03
C PRO A 29 -3.18 -12.12 -1.66
N ASP A 30 -2.26 -11.82 -0.75
CA ASP A 30 -2.56 -11.23 0.57
C ASP A 30 -1.29 -10.60 1.17
N VAL A 31 -1.46 -9.88 2.29
CA VAL A 31 -0.37 -9.18 2.98
C VAL A 31 0.64 -10.15 3.62
N ASP A 32 0.21 -11.32 4.05
CA ASP A 32 1.07 -12.35 4.65
C ASP A 32 1.99 -12.97 3.57
N THR A 33 1.44 -13.28 2.40
CA THR A 33 2.21 -13.76 1.25
C THR A 33 3.15 -12.66 0.78
N LEU A 34 2.70 -11.39 0.72
CA LEU A 34 3.58 -10.27 0.39
C LEU A 34 4.78 -10.26 1.33
N TRP A 35 4.56 -10.28 2.65
CA TRP A 35 5.65 -10.31 3.63
C TRP A 35 6.61 -11.47 3.40
N SER A 36 6.10 -12.70 3.25
CA SER A 36 6.93 -13.89 3.04
C SER A 36 7.83 -13.77 1.81
N ARG A 37 7.33 -13.13 0.74
CA ARG A 37 8.06 -12.91 -0.51
C ARG A 37 9.08 -11.78 -0.40
N LEU A 38 8.72 -10.68 0.26
CA LEU A 38 9.61 -9.56 0.53
C LEU A 38 10.81 -10.00 1.39
N ARG A 39 10.53 -10.73 2.46
CA ARG A 39 11.54 -11.32 3.34
C ARG A 39 12.50 -12.26 2.59
N ALA A 40 11.98 -13.04 1.64
CA ALA A 40 12.79 -13.91 0.80
C ALA A 40 13.57 -13.18 -0.31
N GLY A 41 13.39 -11.86 -0.48
CA GLY A 41 14.04 -11.07 -1.52
C GLY A 41 13.56 -11.41 -2.94
N HIS A 42 12.31 -11.84 -3.10
CA HIS A 42 11.78 -12.18 -4.42
C HIS A 42 11.41 -10.94 -5.24
N GLU A 43 11.77 -10.94 -6.52
CA GLU A 43 11.12 -10.13 -7.55
C GLU A 43 9.81 -10.80 -7.97
N LEU A 44 8.73 -10.04 -7.96
CA LEU A 44 7.36 -10.54 -8.14
C LEU A 44 6.75 -10.15 -9.49
N LEU A 45 7.58 -9.67 -10.42
CA LEU A 45 7.18 -9.39 -11.79
C LEU A 45 7.07 -10.69 -12.59
N THR A 46 6.04 -10.80 -13.42
CA THR A 46 5.86 -11.94 -14.32
C THR A 46 6.69 -11.75 -15.57
N THR A 47 7.53 -12.73 -15.92
CA THR A 47 8.24 -12.79 -17.21
C THR A 47 7.50 -13.73 -18.14
N TYR A 48 7.19 -13.27 -19.34
CA TYR A 48 6.45 -14.01 -20.33
C TYR A 48 7.36 -14.59 -21.41
N THR A 49 7.08 -15.82 -21.80
CA THR A 49 7.63 -16.45 -23.00
C THR A 49 6.99 -15.87 -24.26
N ASP A 50 7.66 -16.03 -25.39
CA ASP A 50 7.09 -15.61 -26.67
C ASP A 50 5.78 -16.36 -26.99
N ASP A 51 5.64 -17.63 -26.59
CA ASP A 51 4.43 -18.40 -26.83
C ASP A 51 3.26 -17.89 -26.00
N GLU A 52 3.48 -17.55 -24.72
CA GLU A 52 2.46 -16.90 -23.89
C GLU A 52 2.04 -15.54 -24.45
N LEU A 53 3.01 -14.76 -24.94
CA LEU A 53 2.72 -13.46 -25.55
C LEU A 53 1.96 -13.58 -26.88
N ARG A 54 2.30 -14.57 -27.72
CA ARG A 54 1.54 -14.88 -28.94
C ARG A 54 0.13 -15.34 -28.59
N ALA A 55 -0.02 -16.19 -27.57
CA ALA A 55 -1.32 -16.66 -27.09
C ALA A 55 -2.16 -15.52 -26.51
N ALA A 56 -1.53 -14.54 -25.85
CA ALA A 56 -2.17 -13.31 -25.39
C ALA A 56 -2.57 -12.37 -26.54
N GLY A 57 -2.05 -12.58 -27.75
CA GLY A 57 -2.40 -11.82 -28.96
C GLY A 57 -1.42 -10.71 -29.33
N VAL A 58 -0.22 -10.65 -28.74
CA VAL A 58 0.79 -9.65 -29.10
C VAL A 58 1.14 -9.80 -30.60
N PRO A 59 1.05 -8.73 -31.41
CA PRO A 59 1.37 -8.81 -32.82
C PRO A 59 2.84 -9.21 -33.05
N GLU A 60 3.09 -10.12 -33.99
CA GLU A 60 4.42 -10.62 -34.32
C GLU A 60 5.45 -9.49 -34.63
N PRO A 61 5.10 -8.38 -35.32
CA PRO A 61 6.03 -7.26 -35.50
C PRO A 61 6.45 -6.59 -34.18
N VAL A 62 5.58 -6.55 -33.18
CA VAL A 62 5.88 -6.01 -31.85
C VAL A 62 6.76 -6.98 -31.07
N LEU A 63 6.44 -8.29 -31.13
CA LEU A 63 7.26 -9.32 -30.47
C LEU A 63 8.69 -9.36 -30.99
N ARG A 64 8.90 -9.07 -32.28
CA ARG A 64 10.23 -9.01 -32.90
C ARG A 64 10.97 -7.71 -32.65
N ASP A 65 10.34 -6.69 -32.07
CA ASP A 65 11.03 -5.46 -31.72
C ASP A 65 12.05 -5.77 -30.60
N PRO A 66 13.36 -5.53 -30.80
CA PRO A 66 14.38 -5.81 -29.79
C PRO A 66 14.21 -4.97 -28.50
N ARG A 67 13.37 -3.93 -28.53
CA ARG A 67 13.04 -3.10 -27.37
C ARG A 67 11.80 -3.57 -26.62
N TYR A 68 11.16 -4.66 -27.06
CA TYR A 68 9.99 -5.17 -26.38
C TYR A 68 10.36 -5.96 -25.12
N VAL A 69 9.71 -5.62 -24.00
CA VAL A 69 10.20 -5.94 -22.66
C VAL A 69 9.57 -7.16 -21.98
N ARG A 70 8.57 -7.90 -22.46
CA ARG A 70 8.14 -9.23 -21.90
C ARG A 70 7.97 -9.39 -20.37
N ARG A 71 7.93 -8.32 -19.57
CA ARG A 71 7.73 -8.35 -18.13
C ARG A 71 6.59 -7.44 -17.75
N ALA A 72 5.80 -7.85 -16.77
CA ALA A 72 4.75 -7.03 -16.21
C ALA A 72 4.48 -7.41 -14.75
N ALA A 73 4.11 -6.42 -13.94
CA ALA A 73 3.54 -6.62 -12.63
C ALA A 73 2.02 -6.69 -12.77
N VAL A 74 1.45 -7.88 -12.59
CA VAL A 74 0.04 -8.17 -12.88
C VAL A 74 -0.67 -8.81 -11.69
N LEU A 75 -1.97 -8.58 -11.63
CA LEU A 75 -2.91 -9.30 -10.77
C LEU A 75 -3.72 -10.26 -11.66
N PRO A 76 -3.43 -11.57 -11.65
CA PRO A 76 -4.09 -12.53 -12.55
C PRO A 76 -5.61 -12.57 -12.42
N ASP A 77 -6.11 -12.31 -11.21
CA ASP A 77 -7.50 -12.34 -10.79
C ASP A 77 -8.17 -10.96 -10.77
N ALA A 78 -7.51 -9.91 -11.29
CA ALA A 78 -8.04 -8.53 -11.24
C ALA A 78 -9.39 -8.32 -11.96
N PHE A 79 -9.77 -9.24 -12.83
CA PHE A 79 -11.04 -9.19 -13.57
C PHE A 79 -12.11 -10.10 -13.00
N ASP A 80 -11.76 -10.97 -12.06
CA ASP A 80 -12.71 -11.78 -11.31
C ASP A 80 -13.49 -10.88 -10.35
N PHE A 81 -14.74 -11.26 -10.07
CA PHE A 81 -15.62 -10.54 -9.16
C PHE A 81 -16.82 -11.41 -8.80
N ASP A 82 -17.29 -11.35 -7.55
CA ASP A 82 -18.58 -11.94 -7.15
C ASP A 82 -19.73 -10.90 -7.21
N PRO A 83 -20.42 -10.76 -8.35
CA PRO A 83 -21.49 -9.77 -8.48
C PRO A 83 -22.69 -10.09 -7.59
N GLU A 84 -22.99 -11.37 -7.37
CA GLU A 84 -24.17 -11.78 -6.60
C GLU A 84 -23.99 -11.48 -5.11
N PHE A 85 -22.76 -11.63 -4.59
CA PHE A 85 -22.40 -11.22 -3.24
C PHE A 85 -22.67 -9.74 -3.00
N PHE A 86 -22.28 -8.86 -3.94
CA PHE A 86 -22.49 -7.41 -3.83
C PHE A 86 -23.82 -6.91 -4.39
N GLY A 87 -24.72 -7.81 -4.82
CA GLY A 87 -26.04 -7.43 -5.36
C GLY A 87 -25.94 -6.64 -6.67
N TYR A 88 -25.09 -7.08 -7.58
CA TYR A 88 -25.04 -6.67 -8.99
C TYR A 88 -25.51 -7.80 -9.89
N THR A 89 -26.09 -7.43 -11.02
CA THR A 89 -26.25 -8.34 -12.14
C THR A 89 -24.90 -8.54 -12.85
N ARG A 90 -24.78 -9.65 -13.59
CA ARG A 90 -23.59 -9.90 -14.42
C ARG A 90 -23.39 -8.85 -15.51
N ARG A 91 -24.48 -8.21 -15.98
CA ARG A 91 -24.41 -7.13 -16.99
C ARG A 91 -23.76 -5.88 -16.39
N GLU A 92 -24.25 -5.45 -15.22
CA GLU A 92 -23.69 -4.28 -14.52
C GLU A 92 -22.23 -4.52 -14.16
N ALA A 93 -21.90 -5.68 -13.58
CA ALA A 93 -20.53 -5.97 -13.15
C ALA A 93 -19.51 -6.00 -14.29
N LYS A 94 -19.91 -6.40 -15.50
CA LYS A 94 -19.06 -6.34 -16.70
C LYS A 94 -18.76 -4.91 -17.15
N LEU A 95 -19.57 -3.94 -16.77
CA LEU A 95 -19.35 -2.54 -17.14
C LEU A 95 -18.41 -1.82 -16.16
N ILE A 96 -18.41 -2.26 -14.90
CA ILE A 96 -17.67 -1.63 -13.80
C ILE A 96 -16.17 -1.86 -13.98
N ASP A 97 -15.40 -0.77 -13.91
CA ASP A 97 -13.94 -0.79 -13.87
C ASP A 97 -13.46 -1.84 -12.85
N PRO A 98 -12.61 -2.82 -13.22
CA PRO A 98 -12.04 -3.79 -12.29
C PRO A 98 -11.41 -3.14 -11.06
N GLN A 99 -10.87 -1.92 -11.17
CA GLN A 99 -10.36 -1.16 -10.03
C GLN A 99 -11.44 -0.91 -8.96
N GLN A 100 -12.67 -0.59 -9.36
CA GLN A 100 -13.78 -0.41 -8.41
C GLN A 100 -14.26 -1.73 -7.82
N ARG A 101 -14.21 -2.82 -8.60
CA ARG A 101 -14.64 -4.16 -8.16
C ARG A 101 -13.69 -4.74 -7.11
N ILE A 102 -12.41 -4.80 -7.42
CA ILE A 102 -11.41 -5.39 -6.50
C ILE A 102 -11.25 -4.56 -5.23
N THR A 103 -11.37 -3.22 -5.31
CA THR A 103 -11.30 -2.37 -4.11
C THR A 103 -12.52 -2.57 -3.21
N LEU A 104 -13.70 -2.86 -3.78
CA LEU A 104 -14.89 -3.21 -3.00
C LEU A 104 -14.73 -4.54 -2.26
N GLU A 105 -14.13 -5.55 -2.90
CA GLU A 105 -13.77 -6.83 -2.27
C GLU A 105 -12.78 -6.61 -1.13
N VAL A 106 -11.67 -5.92 -1.39
CA VAL A 106 -10.63 -5.64 -0.39
C VAL A 106 -11.18 -4.81 0.78
N ALA A 107 -12.10 -3.87 0.53
CA ALA A 107 -12.74 -3.11 1.60
C ALA A 107 -13.64 -3.98 2.49
N SER A 108 -14.42 -4.88 1.88
CA SER A 108 -15.24 -5.85 2.63
C SER A 108 -14.37 -6.75 3.50
N GLU A 109 -13.32 -7.34 2.92
CA GLU A 109 -12.39 -8.21 3.65
C GLU A 109 -11.65 -7.47 4.77
N LEU A 110 -11.29 -6.20 4.54
CA LEU A 110 -10.64 -5.37 5.55
C LEU A 110 -11.58 -5.11 6.74
N LEU A 111 -12.85 -4.80 6.49
CA LEU A 111 -13.84 -4.61 7.55
C LEU A 111 -14.06 -5.91 8.35
N ASP A 112 -14.14 -7.06 7.67
CA ASP A 112 -14.22 -8.36 8.34
C ASP A 112 -12.96 -8.60 9.21
N SER A 113 -11.77 -8.25 8.71
CA SER A 113 -10.50 -8.46 9.42
C SER A 113 -10.34 -7.65 10.71
N ILE A 114 -11.09 -6.55 10.86
CA ILE A 114 -11.12 -5.71 12.06
C ILE A 114 -12.36 -5.98 12.93
N GLY A 115 -13.14 -7.02 12.61
CA GLY A 115 -14.36 -7.35 13.36
C GLY A 115 -15.50 -6.34 13.18
N TYR A 116 -15.51 -5.55 12.11
CA TYR A 116 -16.58 -4.58 11.87
C TYR A 116 -17.85 -5.30 11.39
N SER A 117 -18.82 -5.46 12.29
CA SER A 117 -20.04 -6.24 12.03
C SER A 117 -21.18 -5.48 11.35
N GLY A 118 -21.08 -4.15 11.24
CA GLY A 118 -22.13 -3.29 10.68
C GLY A 118 -23.43 -3.30 11.52
N GLY A 119 -23.98 -2.12 11.82
CA GLY A 119 -25.35 -2.00 12.33
C GLY A 119 -25.57 -2.06 13.85
N ALA A 120 -24.53 -2.19 14.68
CA ALA A 120 -24.68 -2.14 16.15
C ALA A 120 -24.28 -0.81 16.80
N GLY A 121 -23.76 0.18 16.05
CA GLY A 121 -23.35 1.48 16.59
C GLY A 121 -23.43 2.63 15.58
N ASP A 122 -23.46 3.86 16.09
CA ASP A 122 -23.42 5.11 15.32
C ASP A 122 -22.02 5.42 14.73
N GLN A 123 -21.11 4.44 14.68
CA GLN A 123 -19.73 4.64 14.21
C GLN A 123 -19.70 5.06 12.74
N ALA A 124 -19.16 6.26 12.50
CA ALA A 124 -18.98 6.81 11.18
C ALA A 124 -17.70 6.24 10.58
N VAL A 125 -17.83 5.36 9.57
CA VAL A 125 -16.69 4.85 8.80
C VAL A 125 -16.46 5.69 7.55
N GLY A 126 -15.31 6.36 7.45
CA GLY A 126 -14.88 7.11 6.27
C GLY A 126 -14.11 6.23 5.26
N VAL A 127 -14.12 6.63 3.99
CA VAL A 127 -13.44 5.93 2.89
C VAL A 127 -12.66 6.94 2.04
N PHE A 128 -11.35 6.77 2.00
CA PHE A 128 -10.39 7.64 1.30
C PHE A 128 -9.52 6.78 0.40
N ALA A 129 -9.77 6.79 -0.90
CA ALA A 129 -8.98 5.98 -1.82
C ALA A 129 -8.90 6.62 -3.20
N GLY A 130 -7.92 6.17 -3.99
CA GLY A 130 -7.80 6.56 -5.38
C GLY A 130 -7.44 5.41 -6.30
N ALA A 131 -7.57 5.68 -7.59
CA ALA A 131 -7.40 4.69 -8.65
C ALA A 131 -6.47 5.22 -9.75
N ALA A 132 -5.75 4.32 -10.42
CA ALA A 132 -4.96 4.64 -11.60
C ALA A 132 -5.87 5.02 -12.79
N MET A 133 -5.27 5.39 -13.92
CA MET A 133 -6.02 5.69 -15.14
C MET A 133 -6.88 4.49 -15.55
N ASN A 134 -8.17 4.73 -15.80
CA ASN A 134 -9.08 3.69 -16.24
C ASN A 134 -8.78 3.29 -17.69
N THR A 135 -7.97 2.25 -17.85
CA THR A 135 -7.67 1.62 -19.14
C THR A 135 -8.75 0.62 -19.55
N TYR A 136 -9.62 0.19 -18.63
CA TYR A 136 -10.74 -0.71 -18.93
C TYR A 136 -11.78 -0.03 -19.82
N LEU A 137 -12.12 1.22 -19.51
CA LEU A 137 -13.02 2.03 -20.33
C LEU A 137 -12.49 2.16 -21.76
N THR A 138 -11.22 2.52 -21.92
CA THR A 138 -10.64 2.84 -23.24
C THR A 138 -10.30 1.60 -24.07
N ASN A 139 -9.81 0.53 -23.45
CA ASN A 139 -9.35 -0.65 -24.16
C ASN A 139 -10.40 -1.75 -24.28
N VAL A 140 -11.38 -1.80 -23.36
CA VAL A 140 -12.38 -2.88 -23.30
C VAL A 140 -13.78 -2.33 -23.59
N VAL A 141 -14.30 -1.46 -22.73
CA VAL A 141 -15.71 -1.01 -22.79
C VAL A 141 -16.00 -0.22 -24.07
N ALA A 142 -15.16 0.77 -24.40
CA ALA A 142 -15.32 1.61 -25.59
C ALA A 142 -15.18 0.86 -26.91
N ARG A 143 -14.62 -0.36 -26.88
CA ARG A 143 -14.49 -1.24 -28.04
C ARG A 143 -15.58 -2.32 -28.11
N SER A 144 -16.44 -2.39 -27.10
CA SER A 144 -17.54 -3.36 -27.06
C SER A 144 -18.68 -2.95 -28.01
N CYS A 145 -19.28 -3.93 -28.66
CA CYS A 145 -20.52 -3.73 -29.44
C CYS A 145 -21.70 -3.30 -28.56
N ASP A 146 -21.65 -3.62 -27.26
CA ASP A 146 -22.70 -3.29 -26.30
C ASP A 146 -22.69 -1.82 -25.85
N LEU A 147 -21.67 -1.03 -26.24
CA LEU A 147 -21.51 0.36 -25.80
C LEU A 147 -22.77 1.20 -26.06
N LEU A 148 -23.42 0.99 -27.21
CA LEU A 148 -24.64 1.71 -27.61
C LEU A 148 -25.88 1.32 -26.80
N THR A 149 -25.78 0.28 -25.97
CA THR A 149 -26.86 -0.23 -25.13
C THR A 149 -26.82 0.31 -23.70
N TYR A 150 -25.73 0.98 -23.31
CA TYR A 150 -25.59 1.62 -22.00
C TYR A 150 -25.92 3.10 -22.12
N ASP A 151 -26.61 3.65 -21.12
CA ASP A 151 -26.77 5.09 -21.05
C ASP A 151 -25.49 5.77 -20.51
N GLY A 152 -25.40 7.10 -20.69
CA GLY A 152 -24.21 7.85 -20.31
C GLY A 152 -23.96 7.89 -18.79
N ILE A 153 -25.00 7.79 -17.97
CA ILE A 153 -24.86 7.80 -16.51
C ILE A 153 -24.33 6.44 -16.04
N GLU A 154 -24.83 5.34 -16.60
CA GLU A 154 -24.36 3.99 -16.31
C GLU A 154 -22.86 3.86 -16.61
N LEU A 155 -22.42 4.35 -17.78
CA LEU A 155 -21.02 4.39 -18.17
C LEU A 155 -20.17 5.23 -17.21
N MET A 156 -20.62 6.44 -16.89
CA MET A 156 -19.93 7.37 -15.99
C MET A 156 -19.76 6.75 -14.59
N VAL A 157 -20.85 6.27 -13.98
CA VAL A 157 -20.83 5.67 -12.63
C VAL A 157 -19.92 4.44 -12.57
N ALA A 158 -19.91 3.63 -13.63
CA ALA A 158 -19.11 2.41 -13.70
C ALA A 158 -17.61 2.65 -13.92
N ASN A 159 -17.20 3.80 -14.45
CA ASN A 159 -15.84 3.99 -14.96
C ASN A 159 -15.13 5.27 -14.50
N ASP A 160 -15.84 6.26 -13.96
CA ASP A 160 -15.20 7.44 -13.39
C ASP A 160 -14.61 7.14 -12.00
N LYS A 161 -13.50 7.80 -11.68
CA LYS A 161 -12.77 7.64 -10.43
C LYS A 161 -13.57 8.13 -9.22
N ASP A 162 -14.48 9.07 -9.43
CA ASP A 162 -15.36 9.66 -8.41
C ASP A 162 -16.20 8.61 -7.66
N TYR A 163 -16.52 7.50 -8.34
CA TYR A 163 -17.40 6.47 -7.81
C TYR A 163 -16.66 5.32 -7.10
N LEU A 164 -15.32 5.36 -7.03
CA LEU A 164 -14.52 4.34 -6.35
C LEU A 164 -14.91 4.20 -4.88
N THR A 165 -14.87 5.31 -4.12
CA THR A 165 -15.12 5.28 -2.67
C THR A 165 -16.60 5.27 -2.35
N THR A 166 -17.41 6.03 -3.09
CA THR A 166 -18.86 6.12 -2.83
C THR A 166 -19.58 4.80 -3.12
N ARG A 167 -19.06 3.97 -4.04
CA ARG A 167 -19.55 2.61 -4.24
C ARG A 167 -19.28 1.71 -3.03
N ILE A 168 -18.10 1.81 -2.41
CA ILE A 168 -17.76 1.09 -1.18
C ILE A 168 -18.72 1.52 -0.07
N SER A 169 -18.84 2.83 0.17
CA SER A 169 -19.72 3.38 1.19
C SER A 169 -21.17 2.94 1.01
N TYR A 170 -21.68 2.99 -0.23
CA TYR A 170 -23.04 2.53 -0.54
C TYR A 170 -23.24 1.03 -0.32
N LYS A 171 -22.33 0.19 -0.81
CA LYS A 171 -22.49 -1.27 -0.75
C LYS A 171 -22.26 -1.85 0.65
N LEU A 172 -21.42 -1.21 1.46
CA LEU A 172 -21.07 -1.66 2.81
C LEU A 172 -21.79 -0.85 3.91
N GLY A 173 -22.64 0.12 3.55
CA GLY A 173 -23.45 0.88 4.50
C GLY A 173 -22.67 1.89 5.35
N LEU A 174 -21.53 2.39 4.85
CA LEU A 174 -20.63 3.29 5.57
C LEU A 174 -21.12 4.74 5.45
N LYS A 175 -21.10 5.47 6.58
CA LYS A 175 -21.73 6.81 6.70
C LYS A 175 -20.77 7.95 7.00
N GLY A 176 -19.46 7.70 7.09
CA GLY A 176 -18.45 8.74 7.21
C GLY A 176 -18.13 9.41 5.87
N PRO A 177 -17.12 10.29 5.82
CA PRO A 177 -16.68 10.94 4.60
C PRO A 177 -16.27 9.91 3.54
N SER A 178 -16.68 10.10 2.29
CA SER A 178 -16.34 9.20 1.18
C SER A 178 -15.69 9.99 0.05
N VAL A 179 -14.36 9.99 -0.01
CA VAL A 179 -13.58 10.93 -0.82
C VAL A 179 -12.64 10.19 -1.76
N ALA A 180 -12.82 10.39 -3.07
CA ALA A 180 -11.87 9.95 -4.07
C ALA A 180 -10.67 10.89 -4.12
N VAL A 181 -9.46 10.39 -3.83
CA VAL A 181 -8.21 11.17 -3.81
C VAL A 181 -7.43 10.88 -5.09
N GLN A 182 -6.88 11.91 -5.74
CA GLN A 182 -6.14 11.76 -7.00
C GLN A 182 -4.92 12.69 -7.06
N THR A 183 -3.73 12.12 -6.86
CA THR A 183 -2.45 12.85 -6.91
C THR A 183 -1.37 12.02 -7.62
N ALA A 184 -1.74 11.28 -8.68
CA ALA A 184 -0.86 10.36 -9.40
C ALA A 184 -0.16 9.34 -8.48
N CYS A 185 1.18 9.24 -8.46
CA CYS A 185 1.90 8.21 -7.71
C CYS A 185 1.81 8.36 -6.18
N SER A 186 1.52 9.56 -5.68
CA SER A 186 1.33 9.79 -4.23
C SER A 186 -0.10 9.52 -3.75
N THR A 187 -1.02 9.20 -4.66
CA THR A 187 -2.48 9.08 -4.40
C THR A 187 -2.81 8.35 -3.11
N SER A 188 -2.37 7.11 -2.95
CA SER A 188 -2.76 6.33 -1.78
C SER A 188 -2.11 6.80 -0.47
N LEU A 189 -0.95 7.44 -0.51
CA LEU A 189 -0.30 7.96 0.69
C LEU A 189 -0.92 9.30 1.11
N VAL A 190 -1.35 10.13 0.15
CA VAL A 190 -2.21 11.28 0.40
C VAL A 190 -3.56 10.84 0.96
N ALA A 191 -4.12 9.72 0.49
CA ALA A 191 -5.36 9.17 1.04
C ALA A 191 -5.20 8.79 2.53
N VAL A 192 -4.06 8.20 2.92
CA VAL A 192 -3.72 7.94 4.34
C VAL A 192 -3.63 9.24 5.13
N HIS A 193 -2.97 10.27 4.58
CA HIS A 193 -2.90 11.59 5.24
C HIS A 193 -4.29 12.18 5.48
N VAL A 194 -5.15 12.25 4.46
CA VAL A 194 -6.50 12.82 4.57
C VAL A 194 -7.35 12.00 5.56
N ALA A 195 -7.28 10.67 5.51
CA ALA A 195 -7.97 9.80 6.45
C ALA A 195 -7.54 10.06 7.90
N ALA A 196 -6.23 10.19 8.14
CA ALA A 196 -5.71 10.52 9.47
C ALA A 196 -6.18 11.91 9.94
N GLN A 197 -6.21 12.91 9.05
CA GLN A 197 -6.74 14.24 9.39
C GLN A 197 -8.23 14.20 9.73
N SER A 198 -9.06 13.46 8.96
CA SER A 198 -10.48 13.30 9.25
C SER A 198 -10.73 12.60 10.59
N LEU A 199 -9.90 11.62 10.97
CA LEU A 199 -9.96 11.00 12.29
C LEU A 199 -9.61 11.99 13.40
N ILE A 200 -8.51 12.75 13.24
CA ILE A 200 -8.08 13.75 14.22
C ILE A 200 -9.10 14.87 14.39
N ALA A 201 -9.77 15.26 13.30
CA ALA A 201 -10.82 16.26 13.29
C ALA A 201 -12.18 15.75 13.82
N GLY A 202 -12.31 14.44 14.08
CA GLY A 202 -13.57 13.83 14.55
C GLY A 202 -14.66 13.71 13.48
N GLU A 203 -14.28 13.69 12.19
CA GLU A 203 -15.24 13.53 11.08
C GLU A 203 -15.67 12.07 10.88
N CYS A 204 -14.90 11.12 11.41
CA CYS A 204 -15.18 9.69 11.41
C CYS A 204 -14.49 9.01 12.61
N ASP A 205 -14.92 7.79 12.92
CA ASP A 205 -14.37 6.97 14.01
C ASP A 205 -13.38 5.93 13.49
N ILE A 206 -13.65 5.42 12.29
CA ILE A 206 -12.77 4.52 11.55
C ILE A 206 -12.61 5.11 10.14
N ALA A 207 -11.41 5.03 9.57
CA ALA A 207 -11.16 5.44 8.20
C ALA A 207 -10.47 4.34 7.41
N LEU A 208 -11.04 3.96 6.26
CA LEU A 208 -10.38 3.12 5.27
C LEU A 208 -9.57 4.01 4.33
N ALA A 209 -8.29 3.71 4.16
CA ALA A 209 -7.37 4.50 3.36
C ALA A 209 -6.54 3.64 2.40
N GLY A 210 -6.37 4.06 1.15
CA GLY A 210 -5.41 3.40 0.25
C GLY A 210 -5.59 3.70 -1.23
N GLY A 211 -5.40 2.70 -2.08
CA GLY A 211 -5.53 2.89 -3.53
C GLY A 211 -5.37 1.62 -4.35
N VAL A 212 -5.70 1.75 -5.63
CA VAL A 212 -5.74 0.65 -6.61
C VAL A 212 -5.12 1.07 -7.94
N SER A 213 -4.45 0.13 -8.59
CA SER A 213 -3.98 0.21 -9.96
C SER A 213 -4.31 -1.11 -10.63
N VAL A 214 -5.09 -1.08 -11.71
CA VAL A 214 -5.29 -2.23 -12.60
C VAL A 214 -5.22 -1.74 -14.03
N MET A 215 -4.29 -2.27 -14.79
CA MET A 215 -4.12 -1.96 -16.20
C MET A 215 -4.78 -3.03 -17.07
N ALA A 216 -5.92 -2.70 -17.67
CA ALA A 216 -6.54 -3.47 -18.74
C ALA A 216 -5.80 -3.24 -20.07
N ASN A 217 -4.52 -3.59 -20.08
CA ASN A 217 -3.69 -3.52 -21.27
C ASN A 217 -4.17 -4.55 -22.30
N ALA A 218 -4.07 -4.20 -23.59
CA ALA A 218 -4.42 -5.13 -24.66
C ALA A 218 -3.58 -6.41 -24.59
N TYR A 219 -2.31 -6.28 -24.23
CA TYR A 219 -1.36 -7.37 -24.09
C TYR A 219 -0.36 -7.11 -22.96
N PRO A 220 0.27 -8.14 -22.37
CA PRO A 220 1.30 -7.94 -21.33
C PRO A 220 2.59 -7.34 -21.91
N GLY A 221 3.44 -6.78 -21.05
CA GLY A 221 4.70 -6.13 -21.45
C GLY A 221 4.54 -4.77 -22.13
N TYR A 222 5.65 -4.23 -22.64
CA TYR A 222 5.67 -2.91 -23.29
C TYR A 222 6.87 -2.79 -24.25
N VAL A 223 6.85 -1.78 -25.11
CA VAL A 223 8.00 -1.40 -25.95
C VAL A 223 8.75 -0.28 -25.25
N TYR A 224 10.01 -0.53 -24.89
CA TYR A 224 10.89 0.48 -24.30
C TYR A 224 11.12 1.65 -25.26
N ARG A 225 11.10 2.86 -24.69
CA ARG A 225 11.42 4.10 -25.39
C ARG A 225 12.33 4.93 -24.51
N GLU A 226 13.49 5.27 -25.05
CA GLU A 226 14.47 6.13 -24.39
C GLU A 226 13.83 7.46 -23.96
N GLY A 227 14.17 7.91 -22.75
CA GLY A 227 13.62 9.13 -22.14
C GLY A 227 12.24 8.98 -21.49
N MET A 228 11.63 7.79 -21.53
CA MET A 228 10.41 7.48 -20.78
C MET A 228 10.72 6.81 -19.44
N MET A 229 9.72 6.68 -18.57
CA MET A 229 9.90 6.17 -17.19
C MET A 229 10.06 4.64 -17.12
N PHE A 230 9.75 3.91 -18.19
CA PHE A 230 9.82 2.45 -18.20
C PHE A 230 11.25 1.95 -18.37
N SER A 231 11.69 0.98 -17.57
CA SER A 231 13.01 0.37 -17.69
C SER A 231 13.13 -0.47 -18.98
N PRO A 232 14.32 -0.56 -19.59
CA PRO A 232 14.54 -1.35 -20.80
C PRO A 232 14.46 -2.86 -20.57
N ASP A 233 14.47 -3.33 -19.32
CA ASP A 233 14.47 -4.77 -18.99
C ASP A 233 13.36 -5.20 -18.03
N GLY A 234 12.47 -4.27 -17.66
CA GLY A 234 11.30 -4.59 -16.84
C GLY A 234 11.61 -4.82 -15.37
N ARG A 235 12.75 -4.32 -14.89
CA ARG A 235 13.11 -4.33 -13.46
C ARG A 235 13.09 -2.92 -12.89
N CYS A 236 12.99 -2.82 -11.57
CA CYS A 236 13.13 -1.58 -10.83
C CYS A 236 14.34 -1.75 -9.89
N ARG A 237 15.33 -0.87 -10.01
CA ARG A 237 16.57 -0.91 -9.22
C ARG A 237 16.80 0.37 -8.44
N PRO A 238 15.95 0.69 -7.44
CA PRO A 238 16.11 1.93 -6.68
C PRO A 238 17.53 2.08 -6.12
N PHE A 239 18.13 3.24 -6.37
CA PHE A 239 19.43 3.70 -5.88
C PHE A 239 20.66 2.91 -6.38
N ASP A 240 20.47 1.92 -7.26
CA ASP A 240 21.58 1.15 -7.86
C ASP A 240 22.22 1.91 -9.03
N ALA A 241 23.49 1.62 -9.34
CA ALA A 241 24.17 2.20 -10.49
C ALA A 241 23.55 1.83 -11.85
N ASP A 242 22.82 0.72 -11.93
CA ASP A 242 22.12 0.30 -13.15
C ASP A 242 20.64 0.74 -13.16
N ALA A 243 20.27 1.74 -12.33
CA ALA A 243 18.92 2.33 -12.31
C ALA A 243 18.59 3.07 -13.62
N ASP A 244 17.68 2.50 -14.41
CA ASP A 244 17.35 2.94 -15.77
C ASP A 244 15.84 3.01 -16.06
N GLY A 245 15.02 3.05 -15.00
CA GLY A 245 13.57 3.19 -15.06
C GLY A 245 12.82 2.23 -14.14
N THR A 246 11.49 2.25 -14.24
CA THR A 246 10.59 1.41 -13.45
C THR A 246 9.72 0.50 -14.31
N THR A 247 8.91 -0.35 -13.68
CA THR A 247 7.88 -1.14 -14.36
C THR A 247 6.55 -0.90 -13.70
N PHE A 248 5.60 -0.29 -14.41
CA PHE A 248 4.27 -0.07 -13.86
C PHE A 248 3.49 -1.37 -13.75
N GLY A 249 2.60 -1.45 -12.76
CA GLY A 249 1.90 -2.68 -12.44
C GLY A 249 0.56 -2.53 -11.75
N ASP A 250 -0.05 -3.69 -11.55
CA ASP A 250 -1.33 -3.86 -10.87
C ASP A 250 -1.13 -4.08 -9.36
N GLY A 251 -2.04 -3.57 -8.56
CA GLY A 251 -2.06 -3.74 -7.12
C GLY A 251 -3.20 -3.01 -6.47
N VAL A 252 -3.66 -3.51 -5.33
CA VAL A 252 -4.64 -2.84 -4.47
C VAL A 252 -4.24 -3.02 -3.02
N GLY A 253 -4.38 -1.96 -2.24
CA GLY A 253 -4.17 -2.02 -0.81
C GLY A 253 -5.06 -1.02 -0.10
N LEU A 254 -5.62 -1.43 1.04
CA LEU A 254 -6.36 -0.59 1.98
C LEU A 254 -5.86 -0.87 3.41
N VAL A 255 -5.87 0.16 4.24
CA VAL A 255 -5.64 0.07 5.67
C VAL A 255 -6.82 0.67 6.43
N ALA A 256 -7.11 0.11 7.59
CA ALA A 256 -8.10 0.64 8.52
C ALA A 256 -7.38 1.42 9.62
N LEU A 257 -7.81 2.66 9.82
CA LEU A 257 -7.21 3.62 10.74
C LEU A 257 -8.22 4.04 11.80
N LYS A 258 -7.72 4.30 13.01
CA LYS A 258 -8.51 4.78 14.15
C LYS A 258 -7.66 5.65 15.07
N ARG A 259 -8.27 6.57 15.82
CA ARG A 259 -7.52 7.33 16.85
C ARG A 259 -6.90 6.35 17.84
N LEU A 260 -5.61 6.50 18.15
CA LEU A 260 -4.87 5.52 18.95
C LEU A 260 -5.51 5.28 20.33
N ALA A 261 -5.96 6.35 20.98
CA ALA A 261 -6.63 6.25 22.29
C ALA A 261 -7.89 5.37 22.23
N GLU A 262 -8.71 5.53 21.20
CA GLU A 262 -9.93 4.75 21.02
C GLU A 262 -9.64 3.31 20.57
N ALA A 263 -8.59 3.10 19.78
CA ALA A 263 -8.15 1.76 19.43
C ALA A 263 -7.69 0.97 20.66
N ILE A 264 -7.05 1.64 21.62
CA ILE A 264 -6.68 1.02 22.91
C ILE A 264 -7.92 0.76 23.77
N GLU A 265 -8.83 1.72 23.85
CA GLU A 265 -10.08 1.61 24.63
C GLU A 265 -10.96 0.45 24.14
N ASP A 266 -11.13 0.34 22.82
CA ASP A 266 -11.96 -0.70 22.20
C ASP A 266 -11.23 -2.06 22.13
N GLY A 267 -9.96 -2.11 22.54
CA GLY A 267 -9.17 -3.34 22.48
C GLY A 267 -8.91 -3.80 21.05
N ASP A 268 -8.71 -2.87 20.12
CA ASP A 268 -8.34 -3.22 18.76
C ASP A 268 -6.93 -3.82 18.70
N ARG A 269 -6.69 -4.67 17.70
CA ARG A 269 -5.33 -5.06 17.35
C ARG A 269 -4.62 -3.86 16.73
N ILE A 270 -3.57 -3.37 17.36
CA ILE A 270 -2.76 -2.26 16.82
C ILE A 270 -1.55 -2.84 16.10
N LEU A 271 -1.47 -2.60 14.79
CA LEU A 271 -0.41 -3.12 13.93
C LEU A 271 0.81 -2.18 13.91
N ALA A 272 0.56 -0.87 13.94
CA ALA A 272 1.53 0.22 14.03
C ALA A 272 0.80 1.52 14.40
N VAL A 273 1.55 2.60 14.63
CA VAL A 273 1.01 3.93 14.89
C VAL A 273 1.53 4.92 13.84
N VAL A 274 0.63 5.64 13.17
CA VAL A 274 0.96 6.84 12.40
C VAL A 274 1.16 8.00 13.39
N LYS A 275 2.40 8.44 13.54
CA LYS A 275 2.77 9.55 14.44
C LYS A 275 2.52 10.91 13.80
N GLY A 276 2.69 10.99 12.49
CA GLY A 276 2.52 12.22 11.73
C GLY A 276 2.61 11.98 10.23
N SER A 277 2.05 12.92 9.47
CA SER A 277 2.13 12.91 8.01
C SER A 277 2.08 14.35 7.49
N ALA A 278 2.69 14.58 6.33
CA ALA A 278 2.65 15.86 5.63
C ALA A 278 2.46 15.65 4.13
N VAL A 279 1.85 16.64 3.47
CA VAL A 279 1.65 16.70 2.02
C VAL A 279 1.95 18.12 1.54
N ASN A 280 2.75 18.26 0.49
CA ASN A 280 3.01 19.55 -0.14
C ASN A 280 3.01 19.45 -1.68
N ASN A 281 3.40 20.53 -2.36
CA ASN A 281 3.63 20.54 -3.80
C ASN A 281 4.91 21.28 -4.18
N ASP A 282 5.66 20.75 -5.14
CA ASP A 282 6.90 21.36 -5.67
C ASP A 282 6.72 22.76 -6.27
N GLY A 283 5.49 23.13 -6.68
CA GLY A 283 5.23 24.39 -7.36
C GLY A 283 6.01 24.54 -8.67
N SER A 284 6.55 25.73 -8.91
CA SER A 284 7.36 26.05 -10.10
C SER A 284 8.85 25.74 -9.94
N ASP A 285 9.30 25.31 -8.75
CA ASP A 285 10.72 25.18 -8.40
C ASP A 285 11.28 23.83 -8.85
N LYS A 286 11.16 23.58 -10.16
CA LYS A 286 11.62 22.39 -10.87
C LYS A 286 11.79 22.68 -12.36
N ILE A 287 12.68 21.93 -13.01
CA ILE A 287 13.06 22.15 -14.41
C ILE A 287 11.91 21.88 -15.42
N GLY A 288 10.84 21.22 -14.99
CA GLY A 288 9.67 20.94 -15.81
C GLY A 288 8.57 20.27 -14.99
N TYR A 289 7.35 20.23 -15.53
CA TYR A 289 6.15 19.73 -14.83
C TYR A 289 6.33 18.32 -14.21
N THR A 290 7.02 17.44 -14.95
CA THR A 290 7.24 16.04 -14.58
C THR A 290 8.51 15.79 -13.76
N ALA A 291 9.37 16.81 -13.59
CA ALA A 291 10.60 16.68 -12.83
C ALA A 291 10.30 16.74 -11.31
N PRO A 292 11.06 16.02 -10.47
CA PRO A 292 10.97 16.17 -9.02
C PRO A 292 11.74 17.41 -8.54
N SER A 293 11.52 17.81 -7.28
CA SER A 293 12.23 18.91 -6.60
C SER A 293 12.86 18.43 -5.29
N VAL A 294 14.16 18.70 -5.11
CA VAL A 294 14.87 18.39 -3.85
C VAL A 294 14.25 19.17 -2.69
N GLU A 295 13.99 20.46 -2.88
CA GLU A 295 13.47 21.33 -1.82
C GLU A 295 12.04 20.94 -1.42
N GLY A 296 11.18 20.66 -2.41
CA GLY A 296 9.82 20.18 -2.15
C GLY A 296 9.80 18.87 -1.34
N GLN A 297 10.66 17.91 -1.70
CA GLN A 297 10.77 16.64 -0.99
C GLN A 297 11.35 16.82 0.42
N ARG A 298 12.43 17.60 0.57
CA ARG A 298 13.04 17.90 1.87
C ARG A 298 12.03 18.57 2.81
N ALA A 299 11.28 19.54 2.31
CA ALA A 299 10.29 20.26 3.09
C ALA A 299 9.19 19.33 3.62
N VAL A 300 8.63 18.43 2.78
CA VAL A 300 7.59 17.51 3.25
C VAL A 300 8.12 16.48 4.26
N ILE A 301 9.37 16.04 4.12
CA ILE A 301 10.01 15.12 5.06
C ILE A 301 10.17 15.80 6.42
N SER A 302 10.78 16.98 6.45
CA SER A 302 10.99 17.76 7.67
C SER A 302 9.67 18.13 8.36
N GLU A 303 8.64 18.50 7.58
CA GLU A 303 7.32 18.81 8.10
C GLU A 303 6.66 17.58 8.75
N ALA A 304 6.72 16.42 8.10
CA ALA A 304 6.16 15.19 8.66
C ALA A 304 6.86 14.78 9.97
N HIS A 305 8.19 14.95 10.07
CA HIS A 305 8.93 14.71 11.31
C HIS A 305 8.50 15.69 12.41
N ALA A 306 8.35 16.98 12.07
CA ALA A 306 7.90 18.01 13.01
C ALA A 306 6.46 17.76 13.50
N VAL A 307 5.54 17.38 12.61
CA VAL A 307 4.15 17.02 12.94
C VAL A 307 4.10 15.77 13.82
N ALA A 308 4.93 14.77 13.52
CA ALA A 308 5.10 13.60 14.37
C ALA A 308 5.74 13.95 15.72
N GLY A 309 6.45 15.08 15.77
CA GLY A 309 7.32 15.53 16.84
C GLY A 309 8.26 14.42 17.29
N VAL A 310 8.93 13.81 16.32
CA VAL A 310 10.01 12.85 16.50
C VAL A 310 11.28 13.40 15.85
N ASP A 311 12.42 13.11 16.47
CA ASP A 311 13.72 13.48 15.91
C ASP A 311 14.11 12.52 14.78
N SER A 312 14.71 13.05 13.70
CA SER A 312 15.11 12.24 12.53
C SER A 312 16.10 11.14 12.90
N ASP A 313 16.91 11.34 13.94
CA ASP A 313 17.85 10.34 14.47
C ASP A 313 17.16 9.15 15.18
N THR A 314 15.84 9.19 15.36
CA THR A 314 15.08 8.04 15.90
C THR A 314 14.46 7.17 14.80
N ILE A 315 14.42 7.67 13.55
CA ILE A 315 13.88 6.96 12.41
C ILE A 315 14.99 6.11 11.78
N THR A 316 14.81 4.79 11.82
CA THR A 316 15.88 3.81 11.46
C THR A 316 15.57 3.03 10.19
N TYR A 317 14.41 3.26 9.57
CA TYR A 317 14.07 2.73 8.25
C TYR A 317 13.28 3.74 7.43
N VAL A 318 13.63 3.91 6.16
CA VAL A 318 12.85 4.68 5.18
C VAL A 318 12.47 3.78 4.02
N GLU A 319 11.16 3.64 3.84
CA GLU A 319 10.56 3.14 2.61
C GLU A 319 10.41 4.30 1.64
N ALA A 320 11.38 4.41 0.73
CA ALA A 320 11.47 5.49 -0.23
C ALA A 320 10.40 5.38 -1.32
N HIS A 321 10.19 6.49 -2.03
CA HIS A 321 9.51 6.47 -3.31
C HIS A 321 10.30 5.60 -4.31
N GLY A 322 11.61 5.75 -4.41
CA GLY A 322 12.55 4.83 -5.08
C GLY A 322 12.11 4.45 -6.50
N THR A 323 12.14 5.42 -7.42
CA THR A 323 11.65 5.20 -8.81
C THR A 323 12.59 4.40 -9.69
N ALA A 324 13.84 4.18 -9.27
CA ALA A 324 14.89 3.60 -10.11
C ALA A 324 15.18 4.43 -11.37
N THR A 325 14.89 5.73 -11.36
CA THR A 325 15.19 6.61 -12.50
C THR A 325 16.49 7.35 -12.27
N ALA A 326 17.28 7.53 -13.34
CA ALA A 326 18.58 8.19 -13.27
C ALA A 326 18.53 9.61 -12.66
N LEU A 327 17.40 10.32 -12.81
CA LEU A 327 17.20 11.64 -12.23
C LEU A 327 16.49 11.59 -10.86
N GLY A 328 15.49 10.72 -10.70
CA GLY A 328 14.65 10.71 -9.51
C GLY A 328 15.37 10.21 -8.26
N ASP A 329 16.17 9.16 -8.40
CA ASP A 329 16.82 8.54 -7.24
C ASP A 329 17.89 9.46 -6.59
N PRO A 330 18.77 10.16 -7.34
CA PRO A 330 19.68 11.14 -6.74
C PRO A 330 18.96 12.31 -6.08
N ILE A 331 17.85 12.79 -6.66
CA ILE A 331 17.06 13.89 -6.09
C ILE A 331 16.43 13.47 -4.77
N GLU A 332 15.79 12.30 -4.74
CA GLU A 332 15.18 11.76 -3.53
C GLU A 332 16.21 11.50 -2.44
N PHE A 333 17.34 10.88 -2.80
CA PHE A 333 18.41 10.62 -1.87
C PHE A 333 18.97 11.90 -1.25
N THR A 334 19.15 12.94 -2.07
CA THR A 334 19.63 14.25 -1.60
C THR A 334 18.63 14.87 -0.62
N ALA A 335 17.35 14.91 -0.97
CA ALA A 335 16.29 15.47 -0.12
C ALA A 335 16.18 14.75 1.23
N LEU A 336 16.22 13.41 1.22
CA LEU A 336 16.25 12.59 2.43
C LEU A 336 17.51 12.87 3.26
N SER A 337 18.68 12.91 2.63
CA SER A 337 19.95 13.09 3.33
C SER A 337 20.03 14.45 4.02
N GLU A 338 19.59 15.51 3.36
CA GLU A 338 19.51 16.84 3.96
C GLU A 338 18.52 16.88 5.12
N ALA A 339 17.28 16.39 4.94
CA ALA A 339 16.27 16.40 5.99
C ALA A 339 16.69 15.59 7.24
N PHE A 340 17.35 14.44 7.03
CA PHE A 340 17.81 13.60 8.13
C PHE A 340 19.05 14.16 8.81
N ALA A 341 20.02 14.68 8.06
CA ALA A 341 21.23 15.29 8.62
C ALA A 341 20.89 16.55 9.43
N ASP A 342 20.00 17.41 8.93
CA ASP A 342 19.52 18.59 9.65
C ASP A 342 18.79 18.22 10.94
N GLY A 343 18.10 17.08 10.94
CA GLY A 343 17.45 16.49 12.11
C GLY A 343 18.37 15.65 13.01
N GLY A 344 19.69 15.70 12.81
CA GLY A 344 20.68 15.09 13.70
C GLY A 344 20.98 13.61 13.47
N ALA A 345 20.49 13.01 12.38
CA ALA A 345 20.75 11.61 12.07
C ALA A 345 22.24 11.36 11.81
N ARG A 346 22.77 10.26 12.37
CA ARG A 346 24.19 9.89 12.23
C ARG A 346 24.44 9.14 10.92
N PRO A 347 25.67 9.17 10.38
CA PRO A 347 26.00 8.42 9.18
C PRO A 347 25.71 6.92 9.30
N GLY A 348 25.11 6.33 8.25
CA GLY A 348 24.78 4.91 8.15
C GLY A 348 23.74 4.41 9.15
N GLN A 349 23.02 5.29 9.83
CA GLN A 349 22.06 4.92 10.88
C GLN A 349 20.75 4.33 10.35
N CYS A 350 20.29 4.80 9.19
CA CYS A 350 18.94 4.52 8.69
C CYS A 350 19.01 3.60 7.46
N ALA A 351 18.27 2.49 7.49
CA ALA A 351 18.14 1.62 6.33
C ALA A 351 17.22 2.27 5.29
N LEU A 352 17.61 2.24 4.01
CA LEU A 352 16.84 2.79 2.90
C LEU A 352 16.42 1.65 1.95
N GLY A 353 15.13 1.59 1.64
CA GLY A 353 14.59 0.56 0.74
C GLY A 353 13.39 1.04 -0.06
N SER A 354 12.91 0.21 -1.00
CA SER A 354 11.67 0.45 -1.73
C SER A 354 11.05 -0.87 -2.19
N ALA A 355 9.75 -1.04 -1.95
CA ALA A 355 8.96 -2.19 -2.39
C ALA A 355 8.91 -2.31 -3.91
N LYS A 356 9.18 -1.21 -4.63
CA LYS A 356 9.20 -1.21 -6.11
C LYS A 356 10.26 -2.16 -6.66
N ALA A 357 11.34 -2.40 -5.91
CA ALA A 357 12.34 -3.41 -6.24
C ALA A 357 11.76 -4.83 -6.34
N ASN A 358 10.68 -5.12 -5.61
CA ASN A 358 10.00 -6.41 -5.60
C ASN A 358 8.82 -6.42 -6.58
N VAL A 359 7.91 -5.45 -6.48
CA VAL A 359 6.60 -5.48 -7.17
C VAL A 359 6.48 -4.52 -8.35
N GLY A 360 7.50 -3.73 -8.64
CA GLY A 360 7.41 -2.63 -9.59
C GLY A 360 6.63 -1.42 -9.05
N HIS A 361 6.33 -0.45 -9.90
CA HIS A 361 5.58 0.74 -9.54
C HIS A 361 4.07 0.54 -9.71
N LEU A 362 3.36 0.34 -8.61
CA LEU A 362 1.91 0.09 -8.61
C LEU A 362 1.05 1.36 -8.72
N ALA A 363 1.53 2.37 -9.46
CA ALA A 363 0.90 3.68 -9.68
C ALA A 363 0.19 4.25 -8.44
N ALA A 364 -1.15 4.36 -8.46
CA ALA A 364 -1.95 4.92 -7.37
C ALA A 364 -1.93 4.06 -6.10
N ALA A 365 -1.58 2.78 -6.17
CA ALA A 365 -1.41 1.87 -5.03
C ALA A 365 0.05 1.80 -4.52
N ALA A 366 0.99 2.56 -5.10
CA ALA A 366 2.40 2.45 -4.75
C ALA A 366 2.69 2.90 -3.30
N GLY A 367 2.06 3.99 -2.85
CA GLY A 367 2.28 4.51 -1.50
C GLY A 367 1.75 3.57 -0.41
N ILE A 368 0.58 2.97 -0.62
CA ILE A 368 -0.03 2.05 0.36
C ILE A 368 0.71 0.72 0.40
N THR A 369 1.29 0.29 -0.72
CA THR A 369 2.15 -0.90 -0.76
C THR A 369 3.40 -0.70 0.10
N GLY A 370 4.07 0.46 -0.04
CA GLY A 370 5.20 0.83 0.82
C GLY A 370 4.79 0.93 2.29
N PHE A 371 3.64 1.56 2.56
CA PHE A 371 3.07 1.65 3.91
C PHE A 371 2.85 0.26 4.54
N ILE A 372 2.18 -0.65 3.83
CA ILE A 372 1.92 -2.03 4.30
C ILE A 372 3.24 -2.77 4.55
N LYS A 373 4.21 -2.69 3.62
CA LYS A 373 5.56 -3.26 3.83
C LYS A 373 6.20 -2.74 5.12
N THR A 374 6.12 -1.45 5.38
CA THR A 374 6.71 -0.83 6.58
C THR A 374 6.00 -1.28 7.86
N VAL A 375 4.66 -1.36 7.86
CA VAL A 375 3.92 -1.91 9.00
C VAL A 375 4.31 -3.36 9.25
N LEU A 376 4.41 -4.19 8.20
CA LEU A 376 4.87 -5.58 8.33
C LEU A 376 6.30 -5.67 8.89
N ALA A 377 7.22 -4.81 8.43
CA ALA A 377 8.59 -4.75 8.96
C ALA A 377 8.62 -4.40 10.46
N LEU A 378 7.76 -3.48 10.92
CA LEU A 378 7.60 -3.16 12.35
C LEU A 378 7.06 -4.35 13.14
N GLN A 379 6.00 -5.01 12.63
CA GLN A 379 5.39 -6.17 13.30
C GLN A 379 6.34 -7.34 13.44
N HIS A 380 7.10 -7.64 12.38
CA HIS A 380 8.07 -8.72 12.35
C HIS A 380 9.43 -8.33 12.93
N ARG A 381 9.63 -7.06 13.28
CA ARG A 381 10.89 -6.51 13.80
C ARG A 381 12.06 -6.90 12.90
N GLU A 382 11.88 -6.80 11.60
CA GLU A 382 12.85 -7.20 10.57
C GLU A 382 12.74 -6.25 9.37
N ILE A 383 13.87 -5.78 8.87
CA ILE A 383 13.94 -4.95 7.66
C ILE A 383 14.29 -5.87 6.48
N PRO A 384 13.41 -6.02 5.47
CA PRO A 384 13.66 -6.90 4.33
C PRO A 384 14.82 -6.38 3.48
N GLY A 385 15.52 -7.29 2.80
CA GLY A 385 16.61 -6.93 1.87
C GLY A 385 16.11 -6.27 0.59
N HIS A 386 16.94 -5.43 -0.01
CA HIS A 386 16.73 -4.83 -1.33
C HIS A 386 17.20 -5.81 -2.44
N PRO A 387 16.29 -6.48 -3.16
CA PRO A 387 16.64 -7.64 -3.99
C PRO A 387 17.44 -7.30 -5.26
N THR A 388 17.36 -6.06 -5.72
CA THR A 388 17.96 -5.62 -6.98
C THR A 388 19.18 -4.70 -6.80
N PHE A 389 19.61 -4.45 -5.56
CA PHE A 389 20.73 -3.56 -5.28
C PHE A 389 22.06 -4.34 -5.26
N THR A 390 23.05 -3.81 -5.96
CA THR A 390 24.39 -4.37 -6.12
C THR A 390 25.46 -3.36 -5.74
N ARG A 391 25.33 -2.11 -6.20
CA ARG A 391 26.27 -1.02 -5.94
C ARG A 391 25.56 0.33 -6.03
N PRO A 392 25.97 1.33 -5.23
CA PRO A 392 25.32 2.62 -5.23
C PRO A 392 25.45 3.31 -6.59
N ASN A 393 24.41 4.05 -6.96
CA ASN A 393 24.46 4.98 -8.08
C ASN A 393 25.61 5.98 -7.88
N PRO A 394 26.48 6.22 -8.88
CA PRO A 394 27.61 7.14 -8.75
C PRO A 394 27.22 8.60 -8.48
N GLU A 395 25.98 8.99 -8.78
CA GLU A 395 25.44 10.32 -8.45
C GLU A 395 24.91 10.40 -7.00
N ILE A 396 24.99 9.30 -6.24
CA ILE A 396 24.56 9.19 -4.84
C ILE A 396 25.79 9.03 -3.95
N GLU A 397 26.02 10.01 -3.07
CA GLU A 397 27.06 9.93 -2.04
C GLU A 397 26.53 9.17 -0.82
N LEU A 398 26.50 7.84 -0.92
CA LEU A 398 26.02 6.99 0.18
C LEU A 398 26.97 7.02 1.38
N ALA A 399 28.28 7.11 1.14
CA ALA A 399 29.28 7.12 2.20
C ALA A 399 29.20 8.44 2.99
N GLY A 400 29.05 8.34 4.32
CA GLY A 400 28.90 9.52 5.18
C GLY A 400 27.48 10.11 5.24
N SER A 401 26.57 9.66 4.38
CA SER A 401 25.13 9.98 4.50
C SER A 401 24.49 9.27 5.71
N PRO A 402 23.30 9.72 6.17
CA PRO A 402 22.54 9.00 7.19
C PRO A 402 22.11 7.58 6.80
N PHE A 403 22.21 7.22 5.52
CA PHE A 403 21.58 6.02 4.98
C PHE A 403 22.55 4.88 4.66
N HIS A 404 22.03 3.66 4.73
CA HIS A 404 22.63 2.46 4.16
C HIS A 404 21.56 1.62 3.46
N ILE A 405 21.95 0.75 2.53
CA ILE A 405 21.03 -0.15 1.82
C ILE A 405 21.41 -1.58 2.17
N ASN A 406 20.50 -2.32 2.81
CA ASN A 406 20.70 -3.73 3.13
C ASN A 406 20.24 -4.61 1.96
N THR A 407 21.10 -5.52 1.49
CA THR A 407 20.75 -6.50 0.43
C THR A 407 20.17 -7.79 1.00
N LEU A 408 20.38 -8.05 2.29
CA LEU A 408 19.83 -9.18 3.02
C LEU A 408 18.87 -8.69 4.12
N PRO A 409 17.90 -9.52 4.53
CA PRO A 409 17.07 -9.23 5.69
C PRO A 409 17.93 -8.98 6.93
N MET A 410 17.55 -7.98 7.72
CA MET A 410 18.24 -7.58 8.94
C MET A 410 17.26 -7.55 10.10
N ALA A 411 17.64 -8.14 11.24
CA ALA A 411 16.87 -7.99 12.47
C ALA A 411 16.81 -6.51 12.85
N TRP A 412 15.60 -6.03 13.14
CA TRP A 412 15.40 -4.65 13.57
C TRP A 412 15.46 -4.62 15.09
N GLU A 413 16.66 -4.43 15.61
CA GLU A 413 16.88 -4.43 17.06
C GLU A 413 16.20 -3.22 17.73
N PRO A 414 15.66 -3.38 18.96
CA PRO A 414 15.08 -2.26 19.68
C PRO A 414 16.18 -1.27 20.09
N GLY A 415 15.89 0.01 19.98
CA GLY A 415 16.77 1.10 20.41
C GLY A 415 16.35 1.71 21.75
N PRO A 416 16.94 2.86 22.13
CA PRO A 416 16.46 3.66 23.27
C PRO A 416 15.08 4.29 23.02
N THR A 417 14.61 4.28 21.77
CA THR A 417 13.28 4.71 21.36
C THR A 417 12.57 3.55 20.66
N PRO A 418 11.23 3.58 20.59
CA PRO A 418 10.48 2.64 19.76
C PRO A 418 11.00 2.63 18.31
N ARG A 419 10.88 1.48 17.63
CA ARG A 419 11.20 1.37 16.21
C ARG A 419 10.33 2.35 15.43
N ARG A 420 10.99 3.20 14.64
CA ARG A 420 10.34 4.18 13.78
C ARG A 420 10.80 4.05 12.35
N ALA A 421 9.85 4.18 11.44
CA ALA A 421 10.09 4.26 10.02
C ALA A 421 9.39 5.45 9.40
N ALA A 422 9.77 5.76 8.18
CA ALA A 422 9.00 6.66 7.34
C ALA A 422 8.73 6.08 5.95
N VAL A 423 7.69 6.60 5.30
CA VAL A 423 7.24 6.19 3.96
C VAL A 423 7.11 7.43 3.10
N SER A 424 7.78 7.44 1.94
CA SER A 424 7.73 8.52 0.96
C SER A 424 6.92 8.11 -0.28
N SER A 425 6.12 9.02 -0.81
CA SER A 425 5.57 8.87 -2.15
C SER A 425 5.46 10.22 -2.87
N PHE A 426 6.09 10.32 -4.03
CA PHE A 426 6.22 11.55 -4.79
C PHE A 426 5.56 11.40 -6.15
N ALA A 427 4.78 12.40 -6.55
CA ALA A 427 3.99 12.34 -7.76
C ALA A 427 4.59 13.13 -8.91
N ILE A 428 4.40 12.63 -10.13
CA ILE A 428 4.42 13.50 -11.32
C ILE A 428 3.42 14.64 -11.09
N GLY A 429 3.84 15.87 -11.39
CA GLY A 429 3.09 17.08 -11.06
C GLY A 429 3.54 17.71 -9.72
N GLY A 430 4.22 16.95 -8.86
CA GLY A 430 4.97 17.46 -7.72
C GLY A 430 4.26 17.37 -6.36
N THR A 431 3.11 16.68 -6.27
CA THR A 431 2.47 16.46 -4.96
C THR A 431 3.23 15.38 -4.19
N ASN A 432 3.88 15.78 -3.10
CA ASN A 432 4.69 14.90 -2.28
C ASN A 432 3.95 14.54 -1.00
N ALA A 433 4.12 13.31 -0.53
CA ALA A 433 3.58 12.84 0.75
C ALA A 433 4.67 12.09 1.53
N HIS A 434 4.72 12.32 2.84
CA HIS A 434 5.60 11.62 3.76
C HIS A 434 4.85 11.25 5.04
N VAL A 435 5.01 10.02 5.53
CA VAL A 435 4.32 9.50 6.72
C VAL A 435 5.33 8.86 7.65
N VAL A 436 5.25 9.20 8.95
CA VAL A 436 6.06 8.61 10.02
C VAL A 436 5.25 7.56 10.76
N LEU A 437 5.84 6.36 10.87
CA LEU A 437 5.28 5.19 11.56
C LEU A 437 6.13 4.81 12.76
N GLU A 438 5.47 4.33 13.80
CA GLU A 438 6.07 3.78 15.02
C GLU A 438 5.50 2.38 15.29
N GLU A 439 6.29 1.49 15.90
CA GLU A 439 5.79 0.19 16.35
C GLU A 439 4.63 0.35 17.35
N ALA A 440 3.74 -0.64 17.37
CA ALA A 440 2.61 -0.62 18.29
C ALA A 440 3.08 -0.54 19.76
N PRO A 441 2.41 0.27 20.61
CA PRO A 441 2.76 0.35 22.01
C PRO A 441 2.55 -0.99 22.71
N PRO A 442 3.29 -1.29 23.79
CA PRO A 442 2.98 -2.43 24.62
C PRO A 442 1.58 -2.24 25.21
N LEU A 443 0.67 -3.19 24.94
CA LEU A 443 -0.68 -3.18 25.51
C LEU A 443 -0.71 -3.98 26.81
N PRO A 444 -1.58 -3.61 27.77
CA PRO A 444 -1.80 -4.40 28.98
C PRO A 444 -2.16 -5.85 28.63
N ALA A 445 -1.62 -6.80 29.39
CA ALA A 445 -1.98 -8.20 29.22
C ALA A 445 -3.50 -8.37 29.38
N ARG A 446 -4.15 -8.95 28.37
CA ARG A 446 -5.57 -9.29 28.45
C ARG A 446 -5.80 -10.36 29.53
N PRO A 447 -6.97 -10.36 30.19
CA PRO A 447 -7.34 -11.45 31.09
C PRO A 447 -7.25 -12.78 30.35
N THR A 448 -6.73 -13.81 31.00
CA THR A 448 -6.72 -15.17 30.43
C THR A 448 -8.17 -15.62 30.20
N PRO A 449 -8.53 -16.04 28.98
CA PRO A 449 -9.89 -16.50 28.71
C PRO A 449 -10.25 -17.73 29.54
N ASP A 450 -11.53 -17.88 29.88
CA ASP A 450 -12.03 -19.07 30.57
C ASP A 450 -11.80 -20.36 29.74
N ALA A 451 -11.55 -21.50 30.40
CA ALA A 451 -11.19 -22.77 29.77
C ALA A 451 -12.40 -23.57 29.22
N GLY A 452 -13.55 -22.91 29.05
CA GLY A 452 -14.79 -23.52 28.59
C GLY A 452 -14.84 -23.83 27.09
N PRO A 453 -15.83 -24.62 26.63
CA PRO A 453 -16.07 -24.83 25.21
C PRO A 453 -16.41 -23.51 24.50
N ARG A 454 -15.97 -23.38 23.25
CA ARG A 454 -16.14 -22.20 22.38
C ARG A 454 -17.08 -22.49 21.22
N LEU A 455 -17.83 -21.48 20.78
CA LEU A 455 -18.75 -21.58 19.63
C LEU A 455 -18.17 -20.82 18.44
N LEU A 456 -17.56 -21.53 17.49
CA LEU A 456 -17.09 -20.90 16.26
C LEU A 456 -18.25 -20.85 15.24
N ALA A 457 -18.90 -19.70 15.12
CA ALA A 457 -19.97 -19.48 14.15
C ALA A 457 -19.39 -19.22 12.76
N VAL A 458 -19.90 -19.89 11.73
CA VAL A 458 -19.49 -19.66 10.34
C VAL A 458 -20.72 -19.57 9.47
N SER A 459 -20.81 -18.52 8.65
CA SER A 459 -21.90 -18.31 7.72
C SER A 459 -21.38 -17.86 6.36
N ALA A 460 -22.13 -18.17 5.29
CA ALA A 460 -21.83 -17.71 3.94
C ALA A 460 -23.11 -17.69 3.10
N LYS A 461 -23.11 -16.97 1.97
CA LYS A 461 -24.26 -16.86 1.07
C LYS A 461 -24.59 -18.14 0.28
N SER A 462 -23.70 -19.15 0.29
CA SER A 462 -23.93 -20.42 -0.39
C SER A 462 -23.24 -21.59 0.32
N ASP A 463 -23.73 -22.81 0.11
CA ASP A 463 -23.14 -24.05 0.67
C ASP A 463 -21.69 -24.29 0.22
N ARG A 464 -21.31 -23.79 -0.96
CA ARG A 464 -19.93 -23.87 -1.43
C ARG A 464 -19.05 -22.90 -0.65
N ALA A 465 -19.45 -21.63 -0.59
CA ALA A 465 -18.71 -20.61 0.15
C ALA A 465 -18.59 -20.95 1.65
N LEU A 466 -19.62 -21.57 2.24
CA LEU A 466 -19.59 -22.03 3.63
C LEU A 466 -18.55 -23.11 3.85
N ARG A 467 -18.46 -24.09 2.94
CA ARG A 467 -17.44 -25.16 3.00
C ARG A 467 -16.03 -24.60 2.80
N ASP A 468 -15.87 -23.70 1.84
CA ASP A 468 -14.58 -23.07 1.55
C ASP A 468 -14.12 -22.19 2.75
N LEU A 469 -15.02 -21.44 3.38
CA LEU A 469 -14.73 -20.64 4.57
C LEU A 469 -14.42 -21.52 5.79
N ALA A 470 -15.21 -22.58 6.02
CA ALA A 470 -14.95 -23.52 7.11
C ALA A 470 -13.60 -24.24 6.95
N GLY A 471 -13.23 -24.60 5.71
CA GLY A 471 -11.91 -25.16 5.40
C GLY A 471 -10.78 -24.18 5.73
N ARG A 472 -10.90 -22.92 5.27
CA ARG A 472 -9.91 -21.87 5.56
C ARG A 472 -9.78 -21.59 7.07
N LEU A 473 -10.88 -21.56 7.80
CA LEU A 473 -10.86 -21.40 9.25
C LEU A 473 -10.14 -22.58 9.93
N ALA A 474 -10.41 -23.81 9.49
CA ALA A 474 -9.72 -24.99 10.02
C ALA A 474 -8.21 -24.94 9.77
N ASP A 475 -7.81 -24.56 8.55
CA ASP A 475 -6.40 -24.40 8.19
C ASP A 475 -5.73 -23.29 9.03
N ALA A 476 -6.42 -22.16 9.24
CA ALA A 476 -5.91 -21.05 10.05
C ALA A 476 -5.71 -21.44 11.53
N LEU A 477 -6.64 -22.21 12.10
CA LEU A 477 -6.58 -22.70 13.49
C LEU A 477 -5.56 -23.85 13.67
N ALA A 478 -5.15 -24.51 12.60
CA ALA A 478 -4.13 -25.56 12.64
C ALA A 478 -2.69 -25.02 12.63
N ARG A 479 -2.49 -23.72 12.42
CA ARG A 479 -1.15 -23.12 12.37
C ARG A 479 -0.52 -23.01 13.77
N PRO A 480 0.82 -23.08 13.90
CA PRO A 480 1.50 -22.94 15.20
C PRO A 480 1.28 -21.60 15.91
N ASP A 481 0.99 -20.56 15.12
CA ASP A 481 0.72 -19.18 15.55
C ASP A 481 -0.78 -18.85 15.50
N ALA A 482 -1.65 -19.86 15.54
CA ALA A 482 -3.10 -19.67 15.58
C ALA A 482 -3.51 -18.79 16.78
N PRO A 483 -4.56 -17.96 16.62
CA PRO A 483 -5.09 -17.16 17.71
C PRO A 483 -5.70 -18.05 18.80
N ASP A 484 -5.85 -17.50 20.00
CA ASP A 484 -6.61 -18.16 21.06
C ASP A 484 -8.06 -18.39 20.60
N LEU A 485 -8.63 -19.54 20.95
CA LEU A 485 -9.99 -19.91 20.52
C LEU A 485 -11.05 -18.95 21.07
N ALA A 486 -10.81 -18.28 22.20
CA ALA A 486 -11.73 -17.28 22.74
C ALA A 486 -11.74 -16.00 21.90
N ASP A 487 -10.57 -15.57 21.40
CA ASP A 487 -10.49 -14.42 20.48
C ASP A 487 -11.13 -14.78 19.14
N ALA A 488 -10.95 -16.01 18.65
CA ALA A 488 -11.59 -16.49 17.44
C ALA A 488 -13.12 -16.58 17.58
N ASP A 489 -13.63 -17.12 18.70
CA ASP A 489 -15.06 -17.15 19.05
C ASP A 489 -15.64 -15.73 19.12
N HIS A 490 -14.94 -14.79 19.75
CA HIS A 490 -15.39 -13.41 19.84
C HIS A 490 -15.45 -12.69 18.49
N THR A 491 -14.53 -13.00 17.58
CA THR A 491 -14.41 -12.31 16.28
C THR A 491 -15.43 -12.82 15.24
N LEU A 492 -15.85 -14.10 15.35
CA LEU A 492 -16.76 -14.76 14.41
C LEU A 492 -18.24 -14.61 14.82
#